data_AF-A0A1X2ZQD7-F1
#
_entry.id   AF-A0A1X2ZQD7-F1
#
_cell.length_a   1.000
_cell.length_b   1.000
_cell.length_c   1.000
_cell.angle_alpha   90.00
_cell.angle_beta   90.00
_cell.angle_gamma   90.00
#
_symmetry.space_group_name_H-M   'P 1'
#
loop_
_entity.id
_entity.type
_entity.pdbx_description
1 polymer ?
#
loop_
_entity_poly.entity_id
_entity_poly.type
_entity_poly.pdbx_seq_one_letter_code
_entity_poly.pdbx_strand_id
1 'polypeptide(L)'
;MNDRFVIDDVEMRRSATWPGGPHVLSAELPDGRILGHVIPQEGEWLWRLADETEWHAPRPVEGNVARFIDQGGREAAILSLLEAIETRYPMADPEDPVDVLDESLTGTDPYAAPAAGPAR
;
A
#
# COMPACT_ATOMS: atom_id res chain seq x y z
N MET A 1 1.94 12.83 -3.81
CA MET A 1 2.42 12.32 -2.51
C MET A 1 2.54 10.82 -2.71
N ASN A 2 3.74 10.33 -3.06
CA ASN A 2 3.96 8.89 -3.26
C ASN A 2 4.23 8.33 -1.86
N ASP A 3 3.19 7.81 -1.20
CA ASP A 3 3.34 7.09 0.07
C ASP A 3 4.13 5.80 -0.19
N ARG A 4 5.44 5.93 0.02
CA ARG A 4 6.47 4.91 -0.15
C ARG A 4 6.56 4.15 1.18
N PHE A 5 5.99 2.95 1.26
CA PHE A 5 6.03 2.07 2.44
C PHE A 5 6.69 0.72 2.09
N VAL A 6 7.24 0.01 3.08
CA VAL A 6 7.76 -1.37 2.97
C VAL A 6 6.78 -2.38 3.59
N ILE A 7 6.85 -3.66 3.21
CA ILE A 7 5.91 -4.68 3.71
C ILE A 7 6.09 -4.92 5.22
N ASP A 8 7.28 -4.62 5.74
CA ASP A 8 7.62 -4.63 7.17
C ASP A 8 6.87 -3.55 7.98
N ASP A 9 6.46 -2.45 7.33
CA ASP A 9 5.65 -1.41 7.96
C ASP A 9 4.19 -1.85 8.19
N VAL A 10 3.77 -2.97 7.59
CA VAL A 10 2.39 -3.45 7.70
C VAL A 10 2.19 -4.18 9.02
N GLU A 11 1.47 -3.56 9.94
CA GLU A 11 1.04 -4.18 11.18
C GLU A 11 -0.34 -4.85 11.04
N MET A 12 -0.42 -6.11 11.48
CA MET A 12 -1.70 -6.82 11.56
C MET A 12 -2.43 -6.48 12.87
N ARG A 13 -3.35 -5.51 12.81
CA ARG A 13 -4.14 -5.08 13.98
C ARG A 13 -5.44 -5.87 14.10
N ARG A 14 -5.71 -6.40 15.29
CA ARG A 14 -6.98 -7.06 15.60
C ARG A 14 -7.99 -6.04 16.13
N SER A 15 -9.11 -5.92 15.43
CA SER A 15 -10.20 -4.99 15.75
C SER A 15 -11.53 -5.74 15.77
N ALA A 16 -12.49 -5.26 16.56
CA ALA A 16 -13.85 -5.77 16.48
C ALA A 16 -14.63 -4.92 15.47
N THR A 17 -15.40 -5.54 14.57
CA THR A 17 -16.20 -4.80 13.58
C THR A 17 -17.27 -3.91 14.24
N TRP A 18 -17.69 -4.27 15.45
CA TRP A 18 -18.50 -3.48 16.37
C TRP A 18 -18.28 -3.96 17.82
N PRO A 19 -18.72 -3.24 18.87
CA PRO A 19 -18.56 -3.70 20.25
C PRO A 19 -19.15 -5.09 20.47
N GLY A 20 -18.29 -6.08 20.76
CA GLY A 20 -18.68 -7.49 20.93
C GLY A 20 -18.91 -8.28 19.63
N GLY A 21 -18.60 -7.70 18.47
CA GLY A 21 -18.69 -8.36 17.17
C GLY A 21 -17.51 -9.29 16.85
N PRO A 22 -17.56 -9.97 15.68
CA PRO A 22 -16.46 -10.80 15.21
C PRO A 22 -15.17 -9.98 15.07
N HIS A 23 -14.06 -10.62 15.38
CA HIS A 23 -12.75 -9.99 15.28
C HIS A 23 -12.25 -10.05 13.83
N VAL A 24 -11.95 -8.87 13.29
CA VAL A 24 -11.25 -8.69 12.02
C VAL A 24 -9.78 -8.41 12.30
N LEU A 25 -8.91 -8.88 11.42
CA LEU A 25 -7.52 -8.47 11.38
C LEU A 25 -7.36 -7.53 10.21
N SER A 26 -6.91 -6.32 10.45
CA SER A 26 -6.65 -5.34 9.41
C SER A 26 -5.15 -5.20 9.23
N ALA A 27 -4.69 -5.23 7.99
CA ALA A 27 -3.34 -4.84 7.61
C ALA A 27 -3.29 -3.31 7.57
N GLU A 28 -2.66 -2.71 8.57
CA GLU A 28 -2.61 -1.26 8.76
C GLU A 28 -1.17 -0.76 8.67
N LEU A 29 -0.98 0.36 7.97
CA LEU A 29 0.28 1.09 7.90
C LEU A 29 0.45 2.02 9.12
N PRO A 30 1.67 2.46 9.44
CA PRO A 30 1.93 3.41 10.53
C PRO A 30 1.15 4.72 10.40
N ASP A 31 0.81 5.13 9.18
CA ASP A 31 -0.03 6.30 8.90
C ASP A 31 -1.54 6.07 9.16
N GLY A 32 -1.93 4.88 9.64
CA GLY A 32 -3.32 4.50 9.91
C GLY A 32 -4.11 4.07 8.67
N ARG A 33 -3.44 3.94 7.53
CA ARG A 33 -4.05 3.47 6.28
C ARG A 33 -4.24 1.96 6.32
N ILE A 34 -5.45 1.50 6.00
CA ILE A 34 -5.74 0.07 5.92
C ILE A 34 -5.56 -0.40 4.48
N LEU A 35 -4.73 -1.44 4.29
CA LEU A 35 -4.43 -2.05 2.99
C LEU A 35 -5.29 -3.28 2.71
N GLY A 36 -5.80 -3.93 3.76
CA GLY A 36 -6.68 -5.06 3.62
C GLY A 36 -7.16 -5.62 4.94
N HIS A 37 -8.01 -6.63 4.84
CA HIS A 37 -8.67 -7.25 5.98
C HIS A 37 -8.63 -8.78 5.85
N VAL A 38 -8.56 -9.44 7.00
CA VAL A 38 -8.67 -10.89 7.15
C VAL A 38 -9.77 -11.17 8.17
N ILE A 39 -10.75 -12.00 7.80
CA ILE A 39 -11.86 -12.40 8.65
C ILE A 39 -11.99 -13.92 8.73
N PRO A 40 -12.43 -14.46 9.87
CA PRO A 40 -12.95 -15.82 9.92
C PRO A 40 -14.39 -15.85 9.38
N GLN A 41 -14.67 -16.70 8.39
CA GLN A 41 -15.99 -16.95 7.84
C GLN A 41 -16.24 -18.46 7.72
N GLU A 42 -17.30 -18.96 8.38
CA GLU A 42 -17.75 -20.37 8.32
C GLU A 42 -16.67 -21.44 8.59
N GLY A 43 -15.63 -21.09 9.37
CA GLY A 43 -14.51 -21.99 9.69
C GLY A 43 -13.31 -21.86 8.74
N GLU A 44 -13.41 -21.00 7.73
CA GLU A 44 -12.33 -20.64 6.82
C GLU A 44 -11.85 -19.21 7.11
N TRP A 45 -10.62 -18.91 6.70
CA TRP A 45 -10.06 -17.57 6.80
C TRP A 45 -10.04 -16.92 5.44
N LEU A 46 -10.74 -15.80 5.30
CA LEU A 46 -10.81 -15.05 4.05
C LEU A 46 -10.04 -13.75 4.19
N TRP A 47 -9.42 -13.32 3.10
CA TRP A 47 -8.73 -12.05 3.01
C TRP A 47 -9.28 -11.21 1.87
N ARG A 48 -9.13 -9.89 1.98
CA ARG A 48 -9.40 -8.95 0.88
C ARG A 48 -8.50 -7.74 0.99
N LEU A 49 -8.18 -7.13 -0.13
CA LEU A 49 -7.59 -5.78 -0.13
C LEU A 49 -8.67 -4.74 0.22
N ALA A 50 -8.25 -3.61 0.79
CA ALA A 50 -9.16 -2.51 1.12
C ALA A 50 -9.77 -1.86 -0.13
N ASP A 51 -9.07 -1.96 -1.26
CA ASP A 51 -9.53 -1.50 -2.59
C ASP A 51 -10.45 -2.53 -3.28
N GLU A 52 -10.53 -3.75 -2.75
CA GLU A 52 -11.33 -4.84 -3.33
C GLU A 52 -12.60 -5.12 -2.53
N THR A 53 -13.66 -5.47 -3.25
CA THR A 53 -14.96 -5.82 -2.67
C THR A 53 -15.12 -7.32 -2.44
N GLU A 54 -14.40 -8.15 -3.18
CA GLU A 54 -14.48 -9.61 -3.09
C GLU A 54 -13.59 -10.15 -1.97
N TRP A 55 -14.05 -11.22 -1.32
CA TRP A 55 -13.27 -11.96 -0.34
C TRP A 55 -12.63 -13.17 -1.03
N HIS A 56 -11.33 -13.33 -0.81
CA HIS A 56 -10.53 -14.40 -1.38
C HIS A 56 -10.16 -15.43 -0.30
N ALA A 57 -10.16 -16.69 -0.70
CA ALA A 57 -9.62 -17.78 0.10
C ALA A 57 -8.08 -17.67 0.18
N PRO A 58 -7.44 -18.22 1.24
CA PRO A 58 -6.00 -18.26 1.32
C PRO A 58 -5.44 -19.07 0.15
N ARG A 59 -4.37 -18.58 -0.45
CA ARG A 59 -3.58 -19.40 -1.36
C ARG A 59 -2.79 -20.42 -0.55
N PRO A 60 -2.66 -21.65 -1.06
CA PRO A 60 -1.81 -22.64 -0.43
C PRO A 60 -0.39 -22.11 -0.39
N VAL A 61 0.19 -22.04 0.80
CA VAL A 61 1.54 -21.52 0.98
C VAL A 61 2.52 -22.58 0.53
N GLU A 62 3.43 -22.20 -0.36
CA GLU A 62 4.43 -23.11 -0.91
C GLU A 62 5.73 -23.12 -0.09
N GLY A 63 6.55 -24.15 -0.29
CA GLY A 63 7.88 -24.26 0.32
C GLY A 63 7.90 -24.76 1.76
N ASN A 64 9.05 -24.60 2.42
CA ASN A 64 9.31 -25.23 3.73
C ASN A 64 8.44 -24.69 4.87
N VAL A 65 7.83 -23.52 4.73
CA VAL A 65 6.93 -22.96 5.76
C VAL A 65 5.56 -23.63 5.75
N ALA A 66 5.16 -24.20 4.61
CA ALA A 66 3.84 -24.81 4.40
C ALA A 66 3.49 -25.89 5.44
N ARG A 67 4.49 -26.68 5.86
CA ARG A 67 4.36 -27.75 6.87
C ARG A 67 4.17 -27.25 8.31
N PHE A 68 4.36 -25.95 8.55
CA PHE A 68 4.31 -25.35 9.89
C PHE A 68 3.10 -24.45 10.11
N ILE A 69 2.30 -24.22 9.06
CA ILE A 69 1.13 -23.34 9.12
C ILE A 69 -0.14 -24.11 8.73
N ASP A 70 -1.27 -23.63 9.22
CA ASP A 70 -2.58 -24.14 8.80
C ASP A 70 -2.93 -23.53 7.44
N GLN A 71 -3.03 -24.40 6.42
CA GLN A 71 -3.18 -23.99 5.01
C GLN A 71 -4.53 -23.33 4.72
N GLY A 72 -5.57 -23.67 5.49
CA GLY A 72 -6.87 -22.98 5.48
C GLY A 72 -7.01 -21.93 6.59
N GLY A 73 -5.91 -21.70 7.31
CA GLY A 73 -5.91 -20.98 8.58
C GLY A 73 -5.65 -19.50 8.43
N ARG A 74 -5.58 -18.87 9.61
CA ARG A 74 -5.29 -17.44 9.74
C ARG A 74 -3.97 -17.08 9.07
N GLU A 75 -2.95 -17.89 9.27
CA GLU A 75 -1.59 -17.66 8.81
C GLU A 75 -1.52 -17.65 7.27
N ALA A 76 -2.17 -18.61 6.61
CA ALA A 76 -2.22 -18.65 5.15
C ALA A 76 -2.97 -17.44 4.58
N ALA A 77 -4.06 -17.00 5.22
CA ALA A 77 -4.82 -15.84 4.76
C ALA A 77 -4.03 -14.53 4.92
N ILE A 78 -3.26 -14.39 6.00
CA ILE A 78 -2.36 -13.24 6.20
C ILE A 78 -1.26 -13.23 5.15
N LEU A 79 -0.58 -14.36 4.91
CA LEU A 79 0.48 -14.43 3.92
C LEU A 79 -0.03 -14.11 2.51
N SER A 80 -1.20 -14.63 2.16
CA SER A 80 -1.86 -14.33 0.88
C SER A 80 -2.20 -12.84 0.74
N LEU A 81 -2.69 -12.21 1.82
CA LEU A 81 -2.96 -10.78 1.84
C LEU A 81 -1.69 -9.96 1.66
N LEU A 82 -0.61 -10.31 2.36
CA LEU A 82 0.67 -9.60 2.27
C LEU A 82 1.29 -9.71 0.87
N GLU A 83 1.25 -10.90 0.25
CA GLU A 83 1.68 -11.11 -1.15
C GLU A 83 0.84 -10.24 -2.12
N ALA A 84 -0.47 -10.18 -1.91
CA ALA A 84 -1.35 -9.36 -2.74
C ALA A 84 -1.06 -7.86 -2.58
N ILE A 85 -0.75 -7.40 -1.36
CA ILE A 85 -0.32 -6.03 -1.09
C ILE A 85 0.99 -5.74 -1.83
N GLU A 86 1.99 -6.61 -1.70
CA GLU A 86 3.30 -6.47 -2.35
C GLU A 86 3.19 -6.45 -3.88
N THR A 87 2.27 -7.24 -4.44
CA THR A 87 2.03 -7.30 -5.89
C THR A 87 1.33 -6.04 -6.40
N ARG A 88 0.41 -5.48 -5.62
CA ARG A 88 -0.56 -4.47 -6.09
C ARG A 88 -0.17 -3.04 -5.75
N TYR A 89 0.52 -2.85 -4.64
CA TYR A 89 1.15 -1.59 -4.29
C TYR A 89 2.63 -1.73 -4.66
N PRO A 90 3.09 -1.10 -5.76
CA PRO A 90 4.50 -1.13 -6.11
C PRO A 90 5.26 -0.46 -4.97
N MET A 91 5.91 -1.30 -4.17
CA MET A 91 6.79 -0.89 -3.09
C MET A 91 7.85 -0.03 -3.71
N ALA A 92 8.17 1.11 -3.10
CA ALA A 92 9.27 1.84 -3.68
C ALA A 92 10.55 1.05 -3.46
N ASP A 93 11.30 0.93 -4.54
CA ASP A 93 12.66 0.46 -4.45
C ASP A 93 13.42 1.44 -3.53
N PRO A 94 14.03 0.95 -2.43
CA PRO A 94 14.82 1.81 -1.55
C PRO A 94 16.01 2.45 -2.31
N GLU A 95 16.37 1.92 -3.47
CA GLU A 95 17.50 2.39 -4.30
C GLU A 95 17.10 3.23 -5.52
N ASP A 96 15.82 3.63 -5.69
CA ASP A 96 15.41 4.52 -6.79
C ASP A 96 15.35 6.00 -6.35
N PRO A 97 16.42 6.79 -6.60
CA PRO A 97 16.34 8.23 -6.51
C PRO A 97 15.45 8.71 -7.65
N VAL A 98 14.28 9.23 -7.30
CA VAL A 98 13.45 9.97 -8.26
C VAL A 98 14.31 11.07 -8.90
N ASP A 99 14.42 11.04 -10.22
CA ASP A 99 15.12 12.05 -11.02
C ASP A 99 14.37 13.38 -10.87
N VAL A 100 14.75 14.16 -9.85
CA VAL A 100 14.32 15.55 -9.67
C VAL A 100 15.20 16.44 -10.51
N LEU A 101 14.95 16.46 -11.82
CA LEU A 101 15.43 17.49 -12.74
C LEU A 101 14.31 17.92 -13.68
N ASP A 102 13.40 18.75 -13.17
CA ASP A 102 12.75 19.78 -13.99
C ASP A 102 13.16 21.16 -13.44
N GLU A 103 14.46 21.41 -13.41
CA GLU A 103 15.02 22.75 -13.33
C GLU A 103 15.15 23.28 -14.76
N SER A 104 14.02 23.69 -15.32
CA SER A 104 13.96 24.62 -16.44
C SER A 104 12.89 25.65 -16.16
N LEU A 105 13.11 26.39 -15.07
CA LEU A 105 12.78 27.81 -14.99
C LEU A 105 13.45 28.51 -16.18
N THR A 106 12.81 28.48 -17.35
CA THR A 106 13.04 29.53 -18.35
C THR A 106 12.49 30.80 -17.73
N GLY A 107 13.37 31.52 -17.03
CA GLY A 107 13.20 32.91 -16.70
C GLY A 107 12.98 33.66 -18.00
N THR A 108 11.71 33.81 -18.39
CA THR A 108 11.30 34.90 -19.27
C THR A 108 11.36 36.14 -18.39
N ASP A 109 12.45 36.88 -18.56
CA ASP A 109 12.72 38.14 -17.89
C ASP A 109 11.61 39.15 -18.27
N PRO A 110 10.68 39.55 -17.37
CA PRO A 110 9.61 40.46 -17.75
C PRO A 110 10.08 41.93 -17.80
N TYR A 111 11.39 42.19 -17.73
CA TYR A 111 11.95 43.54 -17.71
C TYR A 111 13.00 43.76 -18.80
N ALA A 112 12.59 43.68 -20.07
CA ALA A 112 13.32 44.32 -21.17
C ALA A 112 12.51 45.51 -21.67
N ALA A 113 12.69 46.67 -21.02
CA ALA A 113 12.22 47.95 -21.56
C ALA A 113 13.13 48.39 -22.73
N PRO A 114 12.61 48.70 -23.92
CA PRO A 114 13.37 49.50 -24.87
C PRO A 114 13.18 50.99 -24.58
N ALA A 115 14.32 51.67 -24.47
CA ALA A 115 14.49 53.07 -24.13
C ALA A 115 13.72 54.06 -25.03
N ALA A 116 13.37 55.21 -24.47
CA ALA A 116 12.77 56.34 -25.16
C ALA A 116 13.75 57.02 -26.14
N GLY A 117 13.21 57.38 -27.33
CA GLY A 117 13.66 58.50 -28.20
C GLY A 117 14.66 58.16 -29.33
N PRO A 118 14.75 58.98 -30.41
CA PRO A 118 14.29 60.36 -30.50
C PRO A 118 13.30 60.67 -31.65
N ALA A 119 12.76 61.90 -31.60
CA ALA A 119 11.90 62.52 -32.60
C ALA A 119 12.64 62.83 -33.91
N ARG A 120 11.96 62.64 -35.04
CA ARG A 120 12.04 63.51 -36.22
C ARG A 120 10.81 63.37 -37.11
#